data_AF-A0A537V9G7-F1
#
_entry.id   AF-A0A537V9G7-F1
#
_cell.length_a   1.000
_cell.length_b   1.000
_cell.length_c   1.000
_cell.angle_alpha   90.00
_cell.angle_beta   90.00
_cell.angle_gamma   90.00
#
_symmetry.space_group_name_H-M   'P 1'
#
loop_
_entity.id
_entity.type
_entity.pdbx_description
1 polymer ?
#
loop_
_entity_poly.entity_id
_entity_poly.type
_entity_poly.pdbx_seq_one_letter_code
_entity_poly.pdbx_strand_id
1 'polypeptide(L)'
;RNPERLELARTSDDVERIAGVGKVASMLGVEGGHAIGNSLGTLRILASFGAGYVTLTHNDDTDWADSATGERTHGGLTRFGEEVVRELNRCATLVDLSHTSEDTMRAAMAVSEAPVLFSHSNARSLCDVPRNVTDDILELAGRSGAVIQATFVPWFLTPEGAEANAAGWEELRRLRREFPDDREAVGKAMDAWFASQPAPPSSLSDVADHIDHIRDIAGIETAGVGSDFDGVESVPDGLEDVSCYPALFEELRDRGYSDEDLGKVAGGNVLRLLREAERVGSRLRTERPPSLATIEQLDG
;
A
#
# COMPACT_ATOMS: atom_id res chain seq x y z
N ARG A 1 -20.83 0.13 -16.49
CA ARG A 1 -21.46 -1.21 -16.59
C ARG A 1 -22.40 -1.50 -15.41
N ASN A 2 -22.14 -1.01 -14.18
CA ASN A 2 -23.00 -1.22 -13.00
C ASN A 2 -23.34 0.11 -12.26
N PRO A 3 -23.92 1.13 -12.91
CA PRO A 3 -24.15 2.46 -12.32
C PRO A 3 -25.11 2.48 -11.11
N GLU A 4 -25.90 1.43 -10.95
CA GLU A 4 -26.82 1.21 -9.83
C GLU A 4 -26.11 0.66 -8.57
N ARG A 5 -24.90 0.10 -8.71
CA ARG A 5 -24.13 -0.48 -7.60
C ARG A 5 -22.83 0.28 -7.31
N LEU A 6 -22.18 0.79 -8.35
CA LEU A 6 -20.84 1.38 -8.27
C LEU A 6 -20.87 2.84 -8.75
N GLU A 7 -20.09 3.69 -8.09
CA GLU A 7 -19.90 5.07 -8.50
C GLU A 7 -18.44 5.50 -8.26
N LEU A 8 -17.84 6.21 -9.22
CA LEU A 8 -16.47 6.70 -9.08
C LEU A 8 -16.41 7.75 -7.96
N ALA A 9 -15.52 7.54 -7.00
CA ALA A 9 -15.21 8.49 -5.95
C ALA A 9 -13.82 9.10 -6.17
N ARG A 10 -13.69 10.41 -5.98
CA ARG A 10 -12.41 11.12 -6.08
C ARG A 10 -12.02 11.86 -4.81
N THR A 11 -12.97 12.03 -3.90
CA THR A 11 -12.78 12.71 -2.62
C THR A 11 -13.36 11.89 -1.49
N SER A 12 -12.98 12.23 -0.26
CA SER A 12 -13.60 11.68 0.95
C SER A 12 -15.11 11.92 0.98
N ASP A 13 -15.55 13.12 0.60
CA ASP A 13 -16.98 13.49 0.53
C ASP A 13 -17.74 12.66 -0.52
N ASP A 14 -17.10 12.31 -1.65
CA ASP A 14 -17.70 11.39 -2.62
C ASP A 14 -17.95 10.03 -2.00
N VAL A 15 -16.97 9.48 -1.27
CA VAL A 15 -17.10 8.16 -0.64
C VAL A 15 -18.29 8.14 0.32
N GLU A 16 -18.39 9.13 1.21
CA GLU A 16 -19.50 9.23 2.16
C GLU A 16 -20.85 9.41 1.48
N ARG A 17 -20.93 10.30 0.48
CA ARG A 17 -22.16 10.54 -0.29
C ARG A 17 -22.62 9.28 -1.01
N ILE A 18 -21.71 8.54 -1.65
CA ILE A 18 -22.00 7.33 -2.42
C ILE A 18 -22.43 6.20 -1.47
N ALA A 19 -21.71 6.00 -0.36
CA ALA A 19 -22.07 5.04 0.67
C ALA A 19 -23.44 5.35 1.29
N GLY A 20 -23.74 6.63 1.55
CA GLY A 20 -25.00 7.10 2.13
C GLY A 20 -26.25 6.81 1.28
N VAL A 21 -26.07 6.53 -0.02
CA VAL A 21 -27.15 6.09 -0.92
C VAL A 21 -27.10 4.59 -1.24
N GLY A 22 -26.30 3.82 -0.49
CA GLY A 22 -26.23 2.36 -0.59
C GLY A 22 -25.43 1.83 -1.78
N LYS A 23 -24.55 2.65 -2.38
CA LYS A 23 -23.63 2.24 -3.45
C LYS A 23 -22.21 2.04 -2.90
N VAL A 24 -21.39 1.31 -3.66
CA VAL A 24 -19.95 1.19 -3.39
C VAL A 24 -19.21 2.33 -4.08
N ALA A 25 -18.50 3.13 -3.29
CA ALA A 25 -17.55 4.12 -3.78
C ALA A 25 -16.34 3.41 -4.38
N SER A 26 -16.08 3.64 -5.66
CA SER A 26 -14.96 3.03 -6.38
C SER A 26 -13.87 4.07 -6.59
N MET A 27 -12.72 3.88 -5.95
CA MET A 27 -11.53 4.72 -6.12
C MET A 27 -10.49 4.00 -6.99
N LEU A 28 -9.53 4.76 -7.52
CA LEU A 28 -8.43 4.22 -8.32
C LEU A 28 -7.11 4.37 -7.56
N GLY A 29 -6.34 3.28 -7.50
CA GLY A 29 -4.94 3.27 -7.07
C GLY A 29 -4.02 3.01 -8.25
N VAL A 30 -2.81 3.56 -8.23
CA VAL A 30 -1.76 3.22 -9.18
C VAL A 30 -0.63 2.54 -8.42
N GLU A 31 -0.36 1.30 -8.75
CA GLU A 31 0.59 0.49 -8.01
C GLU A 31 1.95 0.46 -8.71
N GLY A 32 2.84 1.33 -8.24
CA GLY A 32 4.22 1.42 -8.69
C GLY A 32 4.52 2.66 -9.51
N GLY A 33 5.59 3.37 -9.12
CA GLY A 33 6.04 4.59 -9.76
C GLY A 33 6.47 4.42 -11.21
N HIS A 34 6.77 3.21 -11.67
CA HIS A 34 7.07 2.93 -13.08
C HIS A 34 5.93 3.36 -14.02
N ALA A 35 4.68 3.40 -13.54
CA ALA A 35 3.52 3.86 -14.29
C ALA A 35 3.58 5.35 -14.72
N ILE A 36 4.41 6.17 -14.06
CA ILE A 36 4.57 7.58 -14.44
C ILE A 36 5.64 7.79 -15.51
N GLY A 37 6.47 6.79 -15.81
CA GLY A 37 7.56 6.87 -16.80
C GLY A 37 8.48 8.08 -16.57
N ASN A 38 8.92 8.29 -15.33
CA ASN A 38 9.75 9.42 -14.88
C ASN A 38 9.21 10.81 -15.27
N SER A 39 7.89 10.95 -15.39
CA SER A 39 7.25 12.19 -15.81
C SER A 39 6.24 12.68 -14.78
N LEU A 40 6.55 13.84 -14.18
CA LEU A 40 5.60 14.58 -13.33
C LEU A 40 4.35 15.03 -14.12
N GLY A 41 4.48 15.17 -15.44
CA GLY A 41 3.34 15.41 -16.34
C GLY A 41 2.39 14.22 -16.40
N THR A 42 2.92 13.00 -16.54
CA THR A 42 2.14 11.76 -16.54
C THR A 42 1.48 11.54 -15.18
N LEU A 43 2.19 11.79 -14.09
CA LEU A 43 1.63 11.76 -12.73
C LEU A 43 0.39 12.65 -12.62
N ARG A 44 0.47 13.91 -13.06
CA ARG A 44 -0.68 14.83 -13.07
C ARG A 44 -1.84 14.33 -13.93
N ILE A 45 -1.55 13.67 -15.06
CA ILE A 45 -2.58 13.07 -15.92
C ILE A 45 -3.31 11.96 -15.16
N LEU A 46 -2.59 11.04 -14.51
CA LEU A 46 -3.19 9.98 -13.69
C LEU A 46 -4.04 10.55 -12.55
N ALA A 47 -3.53 11.55 -11.83
CA ALA A 47 -4.28 12.26 -10.80
C ALA A 47 -5.58 12.87 -11.36
N SER A 48 -5.52 13.51 -12.54
CA SER A 48 -6.71 14.10 -13.19
C SER A 48 -7.76 13.06 -13.63
N PHE A 49 -7.35 11.83 -13.90
CA PHE A 49 -8.27 10.72 -14.18
C PHE A 49 -8.93 10.17 -12.92
N GLY A 50 -8.41 10.50 -11.74
CA GLY A 50 -8.99 10.15 -10.43
C GLY A 50 -8.16 9.15 -9.63
N ALA A 51 -6.85 9.01 -9.92
CA ALA A 51 -5.95 8.26 -9.04
C ALA A 51 -5.91 8.90 -7.64
N GLY A 52 -6.42 8.17 -6.64
CA GLY A 52 -6.45 8.57 -5.24
C GLY A 52 -5.12 8.33 -4.53
N TYR A 53 -4.33 7.35 -4.97
CA TYR A 53 -2.98 7.12 -4.48
C TYR A 53 -2.03 6.61 -5.59
N VAL A 54 -0.73 6.74 -5.34
CA VAL A 54 0.34 6.10 -6.12
C VAL A 54 1.31 5.41 -5.17
N THR A 55 1.50 4.10 -5.34
CA THR A 55 2.56 3.33 -4.66
C THR A 55 3.90 3.65 -5.31
N LEU A 56 4.92 4.04 -4.54
CA LEU A 56 6.16 4.58 -5.11
C LEU A 56 6.96 3.53 -5.90
N THR A 57 6.92 2.27 -5.46
CA THR A 57 7.53 1.12 -6.14
C THR A 57 6.53 -0.03 -6.22
N HIS A 58 6.87 -1.08 -6.96
CA HIS A 58 6.29 -2.41 -6.78
C HIS A 58 7.42 -3.32 -6.29
N ASN A 59 7.55 -4.54 -6.82
CA ASN A 59 8.56 -5.50 -6.39
C ASN A 59 10.01 -5.18 -6.80
N ASP A 60 10.21 -4.31 -7.81
CA ASP A 60 11.53 -3.86 -8.24
C ASP A 60 11.67 -2.35 -7.98
N ASP A 61 12.92 -1.87 -7.90
CA ASP A 61 13.22 -0.45 -7.78
C ASP A 61 12.69 0.32 -8.99
N THR A 62 12.31 1.58 -8.80
CA THR A 62 12.20 2.54 -9.91
C THR A 62 13.51 3.27 -10.08
N ASP A 63 13.62 4.14 -11.09
CA ASP A 63 14.83 4.96 -11.28
C ASP A 63 15.06 5.99 -10.15
N TRP A 64 14.11 6.14 -9.22
CA TRP A 64 14.11 7.20 -8.21
C TRP A 64 13.63 6.77 -6.81
N ALA A 65 13.26 5.49 -6.62
CA ALA A 65 12.83 4.94 -5.33
C ALA A 65 13.20 3.46 -5.20
N ASP A 66 13.67 3.09 -4.01
CA ASP A 66 14.03 1.72 -3.67
C ASP A 66 12.82 0.88 -3.20
N SER A 67 12.70 -0.33 -3.75
CA SER A 67 11.72 -1.33 -3.34
C SER A 67 12.21 -2.15 -2.16
N ALA A 68 11.30 -2.63 -1.32
CA ALA A 68 11.57 -3.60 -0.28
C ALA A 68 12.20 -4.89 -0.84
N THR A 69 11.93 -5.23 -2.09
CA THR A 69 12.41 -6.47 -2.72
C THR A 69 13.34 -6.24 -3.91
N GLY A 70 13.70 -4.97 -4.17
CA GLY A 70 14.63 -4.58 -5.22
C GLY A 70 16.11 -4.62 -4.80
N GLU A 71 16.97 -4.03 -5.63
CA GLU A 71 18.43 -3.99 -5.42
C GLU A 71 18.85 -2.89 -4.43
N ARG A 72 17.99 -1.89 -4.24
CA ARG A 72 18.11 -0.76 -3.32
C ARG A 72 19.35 0.10 -3.57
N THR A 73 19.41 0.65 -4.79
CA THR A 73 20.58 1.40 -5.26
C THR A 73 20.55 2.90 -4.94
N HIS A 74 19.41 3.44 -4.49
CA HIS A 74 19.22 4.88 -4.29
C HIS A 74 19.43 5.36 -2.86
N GLY A 75 19.33 4.48 -1.87
CA GLY A 75 19.32 4.85 -0.45
C GLY A 75 17.98 5.45 -0.02
N GLY A 76 16.87 4.97 -0.58
CA GLY A 76 15.51 5.40 -0.28
C GLY A 76 14.84 6.12 -1.44
N LEU A 77 14.97 7.45 -1.49
CA LEU A 77 14.50 8.31 -2.58
C LEU A 77 15.66 9.14 -3.14
N THR A 78 15.70 9.28 -4.46
CA THR A 78 16.56 10.27 -5.12
C THR A 78 15.95 11.68 -5.04
N ARG A 79 16.62 12.72 -5.56
CA ARG A 79 16.06 14.08 -5.58
C ARG A 79 14.83 14.16 -6.46
N PHE A 80 14.81 13.42 -7.58
CA PHE A 80 13.58 13.29 -8.38
C PHE A 80 12.48 12.56 -7.60
N GLY A 81 12.81 11.51 -6.85
CA GLY A 81 11.84 10.80 -6.01
C GLY A 81 11.20 11.69 -4.94
N GLU A 82 11.98 12.56 -4.29
CA GLU A 82 11.43 13.59 -3.40
C GLU A 82 10.48 14.54 -4.14
N GLU A 83 10.82 14.93 -5.36
CA GLU A 83 9.97 15.82 -6.18
C GLU A 83 8.67 15.14 -6.62
N VAL A 84 8.69 13.83 -6.87
CA VAL A 84 7.49 13.01 -7.09
C VAL A 84 6.57 13.08 -5.86
N VAL A 85 7.10 12.90 -4.65
CA VAL A 85 6.33 13.02 -3.40
C VAL A 85 5.70 14.40 -3.26
N ARG A 86 6.46 15.47 -3.52
CA ARG A 86 5.96 16.86 -3.45
C ARG A 86 4.85 17.13 -4.47
N GLU A 87 4.95 16.57 -5.67
CA GLU A 87 3.94 16.73 -6.72
C GLU A 87 2.68 15.90 -6.40
N LEU A 88 2.81 14.69 -5.82
CA LEU A 88 1.67 13.91 -5.30
C LEU A 88 0.90 14.70 -4.25
N ASN A 89 1.59 15.28 -3.26
CA ASN A 89 0.94 16.13 -2.25
C ASN A 89 0.21 17.32 -2.88
N ARG A 90 0.84 18.00 -3.85
CA ARG A 90 0.23 19.14 -4.56
C ARG A 90 -1.02 18.71 -5.36
N CYS A 91 -1.02 17.49 -5.91
CA CYS A 91 -2.15 16.91 -6.62
C CYS A 91 -3.29 16.42 -5.70
N ALA A 92 -3.09 16.38 -4.37
CA ALA A 92 -3.96 15.68 -3.44
C ALA A 92 -4.10 14.18 -3.75
N THR A 93 -3.03 13.59 -4.29
CA THR A 93 -2.91 12.14 -4.50
C THR A 93 -2.04 11.58 -3.39
N LEU A 94 -2.50 10.53 -2.72
CA LEU A 94 -1.79 9.95 -1.59
C LEU A 94 -0.50 9.28 -2.05
N VAL A 95 0.53 9.44 -1.23
CA VAL A 95 1.79 8.70 -1.33
C VAL A 95 1.57 7.35 -0.64
N ASP A 96 1.62 6.26 -1.40
CA ASP A 96 1.53 4.91 -0.85
C ASP A 96 2.92 4.27 -0.73
N LEU A 97 3.19 3.71 0.45
CA LEU A 97 4.48 3.17 0.87
C LEU A 97 4.50 1.66 0.99
N SER A 98 3.39 0.97 0.66
CA SER A 98 3.44 -0.46 0.37
C SER A 98 4.51 -0.75 -0.68
N HIS A 99 5.13 -1.93 -0.64
CA HIS A 99 6.27 -2.34 -1.48
C HIS A 99 7.58 -1.58 -1.30
N THR A 100 7.60 -0.39 -0.68
CA THR A 100 8.82 0.43 -0.63
C THR A 100 9.82 -0.07 0.40
N SER A 101 11.11 0.23 0.22
CA SER A 101 12.13 -0.07 1.22
C SER A 101 11.94 0.80 2.47
N GLU A 102 12.48 0.37 3.61
CA GLU A 102 12.45 1.15 4.86
C GLU A 102 13.06 2.56 4.71
N ASP A 103 14.14 2.69 3.92
CA ASP A 103 14.77 3.99 3.65
C ASP A 103 13.85 4.88 2.81
N THR A 104 13.14 4.30 1.84
CA THR A 104 12.12 5.00 1.05
C THR A 104 10.95 5.44 1.92
N MET A 105 10.49 4.59 2.84
CA MET A 105 9.42 4.93 3.78
C MET A 105 9.81 6.16 4.62
N ARG A 106 11.02 6.17 5.19
CA ARG A 106 11.54 7.29 5.99
C ARG A 106 11.68 8.56 5.15
N ALA A 107 12.29 8.47 3.97
CA ALA A 107 12.50 9.60 3.09
C ALA A 107 11.17 10.22 2.64
N ALA A 108 10.21 9.39 2.22
CA ALA A 108 8.90 9.85 1.81
C ALA A 108 8.13 10.52 2.96
N MET A 109 8.14 9.95 4.17
CA MET A 109 7.50 10.57 5.34
C MET A 109 8.19 11.86 5.80
N ALA A 110 9.50 12.00 5.57
CA ALA A 110 10.22 13.24 5.86
C ALA A 110 9.92 14.36 4.85
N VAL A 111 9.65 14.01 3.59
CA VAL A 111 9.36 14.97 2.51
C VAL A 111 7.87 15.32 2.42
N SER A 112 6.99 14.37 2.72
CA SER A 112 5.55 14.51 2.51
C SER A 112 4.94 15.58 3.42
N GLU A 113 4.16 16.48 2.84
CA GLU A 113 3.39 17.51 3.54
C GLU A 113 1.97 17.05 3.91
N ALA A 114 1.58 15.85 3.45
CA ALA A 114 0.32 15.17 3.80
C ALA A 114 0.62 13.80 4.42
N PRO A 115 -0.28 13.24 5.25
CA PRO A 115 -0.14 11.87 5.74
C PRO A 115 -0.05 10.85 4.60
N VAL A 116 0.72 9.80 4.82
CA VAL A 116 1.00 8.75 3.83
C VAL A 116 0.16 7.51 4.08
N LEU A 117 -0.05 6.72 3.03
CA LEU A 117 -0.78 5.47 3.06
C LEU A 117 0.20 4.29 3.01
N PHE A 118 -0.16 3.17 3.64
CA PHE A 118 0.31 1.84 3.26
C PHE A 118 -0.94 1.05 2.89
N SER A 119 -1.23 0.95 1.58
CA SER A 119 -2.48 0.40 1.05
C SER A 119 -2.68 -1.10 1.35
N HIS A 120 -1.61 -1.86 1.54
CA HIS A 120 -1.63 -3.27 1.91
C HIS A 120 -0.26 -3.68 2.49
N SER A 121 -0.09 -3.60 3.81
CA SER A 121 1.16 -4.00 4.50
C SER A 121 0.87 -4.41 5.95
N ASN A 122 1.65 -5.35 6.48
CA ASN A 122 1.50 -5.87 7.83
C ASN A 122 2.69 -5.49 8.73
N ALA A 123 2.64 -5.90 10.01
CA ALA A 123 3.71 -5.67 10.99
C ALA A 123 4.85 -6.70 10.88
N ARG A 124 6.10 -6.22 10.79
CA ARG A 124 7.28 -7.07 10.54
C ARG A 124 7.71 -7.88 11.77
N SER A 125 7.34 -7.42 12.96
CA SER A 125 7.57 -8.12 14.24
C SER A 125 6.87 -9.48 14.32
N LEU A 126 5.72 -9.63 13.66
CA LEU A 126 4.92 -10.86 13.65
C LEU A 126 5.27 -11.78 12.46
N CYS A 127 5.68 -11.19 11.34
CA CYS A 127 6.11 -11.90 10.14
C CYS A 127 7.28 -11.14 9.49
N ASP A 128 8.50 -11.68 9.63
CA ASP A 128 9.73 -11.02 9.17
C ASP A 128 9.95 -11.21 7.67
N VAL A 129 9.24 -10.41 6.89
CA VAL A 129 9.43 -10.26 5.45
C VAL A 129 9.67 -8.80 5.10
N PRO A 130 10.46 -8.49 4.04
CA PRO A 130 10.73 -7.10 3.64
C PRO A 130 9.47 -6.29 3.31
N ARG A 131 8.36 -6.96 2.93
CA ARG A 131 7.08 -6.30 2.65
C ARG A 131 6.39 -5.75 3.90
N ASN A 132 6.75 -6.23 5.08
CA ASN A 132 6.13 -5.78 6.32
C ASN A 132 6.88 -4.60 6.94
N VAL A 133 6.16 -3.82 7.74
CA VAL A 133 6.61 -2.55 8.32
C VAL A 133 7.23 -2.81 9.69
N THR A 134 8.45 -2.32 9.92
CA THR A 134 9.14 -2.41 11.21
C THR A 134 8.48 -1.53 12.27
N ASP A 135 8.59 -1.93 13.54
CA ASP A 135 7.98 -1.21 14.66
C ASP A 135 8.39 0.26 14.73
N ASP A 136 9.63 0.60 14.40
CA ASP A 136 10.11 1.98 14.44
C ASP A 136 9.51 2.84 13.30
N ILE A 137 9.13 2.22 12.19
CA ILE A 137 8.35 2.85 11.11
C ILE A 137 6.87 2.93 11.51
N LEU A 138 6.32 1.94 12.22
CA LEU A 138 4.97 2.02 12.80
C LEU A 138 4.87 3.20 13.78
N GLU A 139 5.85 3.39 14.65
CA GLU A 139 5.90 4.55 15.55
C GLU A 139 5.98 5.87 14.77
N LEU A 140 6.75 5.92 13.67
CA LEU A 140 6.81 7.09 12.80
C LEU A 140 5.47 7.35 12.09
N ALA A 141 4.79 6.29 11.65
CA ALA A 141 3.46 6.35 11.04
C ALA A 141 2.42 6.92 12.02
N GLY A 142 2.44 6.48 13.28
CA GLY A 142 1.57 7.01 14.33
C GLY A 142 1.79 8.52 14.58
N ARG A 143 3.06 8.96 14.58
CA ARG A 143 3.39 10.40 14.73
C ARG A 143 3.04 11.25 13.52
N SER A 144 3.06 10.69 12.31
CA SER A 144 2.77 11.42 11.06
C SER A 144 1.28 11.40 10.68
N GLY A 145 0.47 10.61 11.36
CA GLY A 145 -0.96 10.43 11.08
C GLY A 145 -1.23 9.55 9.87
N ALA A 146 -0.24 8.75 9.45
CA ALA A 146 -0.35 7.77 8.39
C ALA A 146 -1.36 6.66 8.71
N VAL A 147 -1.78 5.93 7.68
CA VAL A 147 -2.67 4.77 7.80
C VAL A 147 -2.01 3.56 7.17
N ILE A 148 -2.02 2.45 7.88
CA ILE A 148 -1.50 1.15 7.48
C ILE A 148 -2.65 0.18 7.39
N GLN A 149 -2.95 -0.21 6.16
CA GLN A 149 -4.01 -1.14 5.85
C GLN A 149 -3.46 -2.57 5.91
N ALA A 150 -3.81 -3.32 6.95
CA ALA A 150 -3.40 -4.70 7.12
C ALA A 150 -3.91 -5.57 5.97
N THR A 151 -3.02 -6.36 5.39
CA THR A 151 -3.27 -7.17 4.20
C THR A 151 -3.48 -8.64 4.53
N PHE A 152 -4.19 -9.35 3.66
CA PHE A 152 -4.56 -10.75 3.88
C PHE A 152 -3.56 -11.71 3.23
N VAL A 153 -2.49 -11.22 2.61
CA VAL A 153 -1.50 -12.05 1.92
C VAL A 153 -0.88 -13.07 2.89
N PRO A 154 -1.12 -14.40 2.72
CA PRO A 154 -0.66 -15.42 3.69
C PRO A 154 0.85 -15.41 3.94
N TRP A 155 1.63 -15.10 2.91
CA TRP A 155 3.08 -14.99 2.95
C TRP A 155 3.60 -13.87 3.85
N PHE A 156 2.73 -12.95 4.28
CA PHE A 156 3.07 -11.77 5.09
C PHE A 156 2.41 -11.80 6.49
N LEU A 157 1.77 -12.91 6.87
CA LEU A 157 0.98 -13.01 8.10
C LEU A 157 1.65 -13.80 9.22
N THR A 158 2.36 -14.88 8.89
CA THR A 158 2.89 -15.82 9.88
C THR A 158 4.37 -16.10 9.68
N PRO A 159 5.10 -16.61 10.68
CA PRO A 159 6.47 -17.09 10.51
C PRO A 159 6.59 -18.15 9.39
N GLU A 160 5.63 -19.07 9.29
CA GLU A 160 5.55 -20.06 8.21
C GLU A 160 5.34 -19.37 6.84
N GLY A 161 4.52 -18.32 6.80
CA GLY A 161 4.38 -17.45 5.63
C GLY A 161 5.71 -16.79 5.23
N ALA A 162 6.51 -16.33 6.19
CA ALA A 162 7.81 -15.74 5.95
C ALA A 162 8.82 -16.76 5.38
N GLU A 163 8.85 -17.97 5.92
CA GLU A 163 9.68 -19.07 5.40
C GLU A 163 9.32 -19.40 3.95
N ALA A 164 8.02 -19.51 3.68
CA ALA A 164 7.51 -19.76 2.34
C ALA A 164 7.88 -18.59 1.40
N ASN A 165 7.79 -17.34 1.88
CA ASN A 165 8.12 -16.15 1.09
C ASN A 165 9.60 -16.15 0.70
N ALA A 166 10.49 -16.47 1.64
CA ALA A 166 11.92 -16.58 1.40
C ALA A 166 12.24 -17.65 0.35
N ALA A 167 11.56 -18.81 0.41
CA ALA A 167 11.70 -19.88 -0.58
C ALA A 167 11.23 -19.42 -1.99
N GLY A 168 10.13 -18.68 -2.07
CA GLY A 168 9.64 -18.13 -3.34
C GLY A 168 10.63 -17.14 -3.98
N TRP A 169 11.25 -16.26 -3.18
CA TRP A 169 12.29 -15.36 -3.67
C TRP A 169 13.57 -16.09 -4.08
N GLU A 170 13.96 -17.15 -3.37
CA GLU A 170 15.10 -17.97 -3.76
C GLU A 170 14.87 -18.65 -5.11
N GLU A 171 13.67 -19.20 -5.32
CA GLU A 171 13.29 -19.83 -6.58
C GLU A 171 13.23 -18.81 -7.73
N LEU A 172 12.64 -17.63 -7.50
CA LEU A 172 12.64 -16.56 -8.49
C LEU A 172 14.06 -16.17 -8.90
N ARG A 173 14.99 -16.03 -7.94
CA ARG A 173 16.40 -15.74 -8.22
C ARG A 173 17.10 -16.88 -8.96
N ARG A 174 16.70 -18.13 -8.73
CA ARG A 174 17.20 -19.28 -9.48
C ARG A 174 16.72 -19.23 -10.93
N LEU A 175 15.43 -19.04 -11.14
CA LEU A 175 14.80 -18.96 -12.47
C LEU A 175 15.30 -17.77 -13.29
N ARG A 176 15.45 -16.58 -12.68
CA ARG A 176 16.03 -15.40 -13.35
C ARG A 176 17.49 -15.64 -13.80
N ARG A 177 18.26 -16.51 -13.12
CA ARG A 177 19.60 -16.90 -13.57
C ARG A 177 19.58 -17.94 -14.69
N GLU A 178 18.60 -18.84 -14.67
CA GLU A 178 18.40 -19.86 -15.71
C GLU A 178 17.87 -19.25 -17.01
N PHE A 179 16.99 -18.26 -16.90
CA PHE A 179 16.28 -17.59 -18.00
C PHE A 179 16.46 -16.06 -17.95
N PRO A 180 17.68 -15.53 -18.13
CA PRO A 180 17.99 -14.11 -17.88
C PRO A 180 17.20 -13.11 -18.73
N ASP A 181 16.85 -13.48 -19.97
CA ASP A 181 16.16 -12.61 -20.92
C ASP A 181 14.73 -13.08 -21.25
N ASP A 182 14.22 -14.10 -20.55
CA ASP A 182 12.91 -14.69 -20.83
C ASP A 182 11.98 -14.57 -19.61
N ARG A 183 11.43 -13.36 -19.46
CA ARG A 183 10.47 -13.05 -18.38
C ARG A 183 9.22 -13.91 -18.44
N GLU A 184 8.79 -14.32 -19.63
CA GLU A 184 7.61 -15.17 -19.80
C GLU A 184 7.88 -16.59 -19.28
N ALA A 185 9.04 -17.16 -19.58
CA ALA A 185 9.46 -18.44 -19.03
C ALA A 185 9.60 -18.40 -17.51
N VAL A 186 10.21 -17.35 -16.95
CA VAL A 186 10.30 -17.16 -15.50
C VAL A 186 8.91 -17.09 -14.88
N GLY A 187 7.98 -16.32 -15.44
CA GLY A 187 6.61 -16.20 -14.95
C GLY A 187 5.88 -17.55 -14.93
N LYS A 188 5.88 -18.28 -16.05
CA LYS A 188 5.24 -19.61 -16.12
C LYS A 188 5.85 -20.62 -15.14
N ALA A 189 7.16 -20.58 -14.95
CA ALA A 189 7.85 -21.45 -14.01
C ALA A 189 7.52 -21.10 -12.55
N MET A 190 7.41 -19.81 -12.22
CA MET A 190 6.93 -19.36 -10.92
C MET A 190 5.47 -19.76 -10.67
N ASP A 191 4.58 -19.59 -11.64
CA ASP A 191 3.17 -20.02 -11.52
C ASP A 191 3.09 -21.52 -11.22
N ALA A 192 3.87 -22.33 -11.94
CA ALA A 192 3.94 -23.78 -11.72
C ALA A 192 4.54 -24.12 -10.34
N TRP A 193 5.54 -23.35 -9.88
CA TRP A 193 6.14 -23.52 -8.57
C TRP A 193 5.13 -23.20 -7.46
N PHE A 194 4.46 -22.04 -7.51
CA PHE A 194 3.42 -21.66 -6.55
C PHE A 194 2.29 -22.68 -6.49
N ALA A 195 1.79 -23.14 -7.65
CA ALA A 195 0.76 -24.18 -7.70
C ALA A 195 1.20 -25.53 -7.11
N SER A 196 2.51 -25.76 -6.95
CA SER A 196 3.06 -26.97 -6.33
C SER A 196 3.36 -26.81 -4.83
N GLN A 197 3.39 -25.58 -4.31
CA GLN A 197 3.62 -25.32 -2.90
C GLN A 197 2.29 -25.40 -2.13
N PRO A 198 2.30 -25.92 -0.88
CA PRO A 198 1.15 -25.72 -0.01
C PRO A 198 0.98 -24.22 0.28
N ALA A 199 -0.27 -23.76 0.37
CA ALA A 199 -0.55 -22.42 0.86
C ALA A 199 0.00 -22.28 2.29
N PRO A 200 0.69 -21.18 2.63
CA PRO A 200 1.11 -20.94 3.99
C PRO A 200 -0.10 -20.93 4.93
N PRO A 201 -0.06 -21.64 6.07
CA PRO A 201 -1.18 -21.65 7.00
C PRO A 201 -1.35 -20.25 7.60
N SER A 202 -2.55 -19.70 7.45
CA SER A 202 -2.97 -18.44 8.04
C SER A 202 -4.49 -18.38 8.17
N SER A 203 -4.98 -17.51 9.04
CA SER A 203 -6.39 -17.32 9.38
C SER A 203 -6.73 -15.84 9.56
N LEU A 204 -8.01 -15.53 9.66
CA LEU A 204 -8.47 -14.18 10.03
C LEU A 204 -7.90 -13.70 11.38
N SER A 205 -7.56 -14.63 12.28
CA SER A 205 -6.99 -14.29 13.59
C SER A 205 -5.59 -13.70 13.43
N ASP A 206 -4.79 -14.21 12.48
CA ASP A 206 -3.45 -13.69 12.21
C ASP A 206 -3.53 -12.26 11.63
N VAL A 207 -4.53 -11.98 10.78
CA VAL A 207 -4.81 -10.61 10.30
C VAL A 207 -5.17 -9.69 11.48
N ALA A 208 -6.02 -10.15 12.38
CA ALA A 208 -6.40 -9.39 13.57
C ALA A 208 -5.19 -9.16 14.51
N ASP A 209 -4.24 -10.10 14.62
CA ASP A 209 -3.00 -9.94 15.39
C ASP A 209 -2.14 -8.79 14.82
N HIS A 210 -2.06 -8.66 13.49
CA HIS A 210 -1.38 -7.51 12.87
C HIS A 210 -2.11 -6.18 13.11
N ILE A 211 -3.44 -6.17 13.09
CA ILE A 211 -4.24 -4.97 13.38
C ILE A 211 -4.05 -4.55 14.85
N ASP A 212 -4.04 -5.51 15.79
CA ASP A 212 -3.73 -5.27 17.21
C ASP A 212 -2.33 -4.67 17.37
N HIS A 213 -1.31 -5.28 16.75
CA HIS A 213 0.06 -4.80 16.87
C HIS A 213 0.26 -3.40 16.28
N ILE A 214 -0.35 -3.10 15.12
CA ILE A 214 -0.35 -1.76 14.53
C ILE A 214 -1.04 -0.77 15.47
N ARG A 215 -2.20 -1.12 16.04
CA ARG A 215 -2.93 -0.27 17.01
C ARG A 215 -2.07 0.01 18.23
N ASP A 216 -1.41 -1.01 18.77
CA ASP A 216 -0.68 -0.92 20.04
C ASP A 216 0.57 -0.04 19.92
N ILE A 217 1.23 -0.02 18.76
CA ILE A 217 2.41 0.81 18.51
C ILE A 217 2.06 2.20 17.94
N ALA A 218 1.21 2.25 16.93
CA ALA A 218 0.94 3.46 16.15
C ALA A 218 -0.37 4.17 16.53
N GLY A 219 -1.23 3.52 17.30
CA GLY A 219 -2.56 4.01 17.68
C GLY A 219 -3.66 3.58 16.70
N ILE A 220 -4.90 3.57 17.19
CA ILE A 220 -6.07 3.14 16.40
C ILE A 220 -6.31 3.97 15.13
N GLU A 221 -5.87 5.24 15.14
CA GLU A 221 -5.99 6.15 13.99
C GLU A 221 -5.11 5.72 12.80
N THR A 222 -4.16 4.81 13.02
CA THR A 222 -3.25 4.30 11.97
C THR A 222 -3.70 2.96 11.40
N ALA A 223 -4.58 2.19 12.05
CA ALA A 223 -4.98 0.88 11.56
C ALA A 223 -6.04 0.96 10.45
N GLY A 224 -5.98 0.04 9.48
CA GLY A 224 -6.98 -0.14 8.43
C GLY A 224 -6.94 -1.54 7.82
N VAL A 225 -7.69 -1.77 6.75
CA VAL A 225 -7.76 -3.07 6.05
C VAL A 225 -7.53 -2.89 4.55
N GLY A 226 -6.65 -3.71 3.97
CA GLY A 226 -6.21 -3.65 2.57
C GLY A 226 -5.92 -5.04 2.06
N SER A 227 -6.98 -5.78 1.71
CA SER A 227 -6.98 -7.23 1.58
C SER A 227 -6.02 -7.81 0.56
N ASP A 228 -5.78 -7.09 -0.54
CA ASP A 228 -5.10 -7.60 -1.73
C ASP A 228 -5.87 -8.73 -2.45
N PHE A 229 -7.20 -8.75 -2.31
CA PHE A 229 -8.06 -9.68 -3.06
C PHE A 229 -7.85 -9.53 -4.58
N ASP A 230 -7.92 -10.66 -5.29
CA ASP A 230 -7.61 -10.80 -6.72
C ASP A 230 -6.15 -10.48 -7.10
N GLY A 231 -5.29 -10.13 -6.14
CA GLY A 231 -3.84 -9.91 -6.31
C GLY A 231 -2.96 -11.08 -5.81
N VAL A 232 -3.57 -12.06 -5.15
CA VAL A 232 -2.88 -13.19 -4.50
C VAL A 232 -3.44 -14.55 -4.92
N GLU A 233 -2.63 -15.59 -4.77
CA GLU A 233 -2.92 -16.98 -5.16
C GLU A 233 -3.71 -17.75 -4.09
N SER A 234 -3.64 -17.29 -2.85
CA SER A 234 -4.31 -17.89 -1.70
C SER A 234 -4.62 -16.81 -0.67
N VAL A 235 -5.59 -17.11 0.20
CA VAL A 235 -6.10 -16.19 1.22
C VAL A 235 -6.25 -16.94 2.56
N PRO A 236 -6.32 -16.22 3.70
CA PRO A 236 -6.40 -16.84 5.02
C PRO A 236 -7.76 -17.53 5.25
N ASP A 237 -7.76 -18.56 6.10
CA ASP A 237 -8.99 -19.22 6.54
C ASP A 237 -9.95 -18.21 7.21
N GLY A 238 -11.20 -18.20 6.76
CA GLY A 238 -12.23 -17.24 7.19
C GLY A 238 -12.18 -15.88 6.50
N LEU A 239 -11.29 -15.69 5.52
CA LEU A 239 -11.19 -14.50 4.65
C LEU A 239 -11.13 -14.90 3.17
N GLU A 240 -11.98 -15.85 2.77
CA GLU A 240 -11.95 -16.47 1.44
C GLU A 240 -12.29 -15.50 0.30
N ASP A 241 -13.15 -14.51 0.56
CA ASP A 241 -13.54 -13.51 -0.42
C ASP A 241 -14.04 -12.19 0.21
N VAL A 242 -14.43 -11.24 -0.64
CA VAL A 242 -14.92 -9.92 -0.24
C VAL A 242 -16.21 -9.93 0.60
N SER A 243 -16.86 -11.08 0.81
CA SER A 243 -18.01 -11.22 1.71
C SER A 243 -17.61 -11.52 3.15
N CYS A 244 -16.34 -11.87 3.40
CA CYS A 244 -15.86 -12.35 4.70
C CYS A 244 -15.41 -11.24 5.68
N TYR A 245 -15.34 -9.97 5.25
CA TYR A 245 -14.97 -8.86 6.17
C TYR A 245 -15.77 -8.84 7.49
N PRO A 246 -17.10 -9.09 7.54
CA PRO A 246 -17.83 -9.13 8.81
C PRO A 246 -17.25 -10.09 9.85
N ALA A 247 -16.66 -11.22 9.43
CA ALA A 247 -16.04 -12.17 10.35
C ALA A 247 -14.79 -11.57 11.04
N LEU A 248 -13.94 -10.87 10.28
CA LEU A 248 -12.80 -10.14 10.83
C LEU A 248 -13.23 -9.04 11.81
N PHE A 249 -14.29 -8.29 11.49
CA PHE A 249 -14.77 -7.23 12.38
C PHE A 249 -15.45 -7.79 13.65
N GLU A 250 -16.04 -8.98 13.60
CA GLU A 250 -16.53 -9.67 14.79
C GLU A 250 -15.36 -10.17 15.66
N GLU A 251 -14.30 -10.73 15.05
CA GLU A 251 -13.07 -11.07 15.78
C GLU A 251 -12.46 -9.84 16.49
N LEU A 252 -12.35 -8.70 15.80
CA LEU A 252 -11.87 -7.45 16.42
C LEU A 252 -12.81 -6.98 17.55
N ARG A 253 -14.13 -7.14 17.38
CA ARG A 253 -15.09 -6.83 18.46
C ARG A 253 -14.88 -7.73 19.68
N ASP A 254 -14.67 -9.03 19.48
CA ASP A 254 -14.40 -10.00 20.54
C ASP A 254 -13.07 -9.70 21.28
N ARG A 255 -12.11 -9.09 20.57
CA ARG A 255 -10.86 -8.55 21.13
C ARG A 255 -11.02 -7.21 21.87
N GLY A 256 -12.23 -6.65 21.91
CA GLY A 256 -12.56 -5.48 22.72
C GLY A 256 -12.50 -4.14 21.99
N TYR A 257 -12.46 -4.13 20.64
CA TYR A 257 -12.59 -2.89 19.88
C TYR A 257 -13.98 -2.29 20.09
N SER A 258 -14.04 -0.97 20.32
CA SER A 258 -15.32 -0.26 20.37
C SER A 258 -15.90 -0.08 18.96
N ASP A 259 -17.20 0.20 18.84
CA ASP A 259 -17.81 0.51 17.53
C ASP A 259 -17.15 1.74 16.86
N GLU A 260 -16.60 2.68 17.65
CA GLU A 260 -15.83 3.80 17.13
C GLU A 260 -14.51 3.32 16.51
N ASP A 261 -13.78 2.44 17.20
CA ASP A 261 -12.52 1.88 16.70
C ASP A 261 -12.74 1.03 15.45
N LEU A 262 -13.80 0.21 15.43
CA LEU A 262 -14.19 -0.56 14.25
C LEU A 262 -14.53 0.36 13.07
N GLY A 263 -15.25 1.47 13.31
CA GLY A 263 -15.53 2.47 12.28
C GLY A 263 -14.27 3.12 11.70
N LYS A 264 -13.24 3.34 12.52
CA LYS A 264 -11.92 3.85 12.10
C LYS A 264 -11.20 2.85 11.20
N VAL A 265 -11.10 1.59 11.63
CA VAL A 265 -10.44 0.50 10.88
C VAL A 265 -11.17 0.19 9.56
N ALA A 266 -12.51 0.24 9.55
CA ALA A 266 -13.33 -0.03 8.37
C ALA A 266 -13.14 0.96 7.21
N GLY A 267 -12.59 2.15 7.49
CA GLY A 267 -12.34 3.16 6.45
C GLY A 267 -12.33 4.60 6.97
N GLY A 268 -12.79 4.85 8.20
CA GLY A 268 -12.76 6.20 8.79
C GLY A 268 -11.37 6.83 8.78
N ASN A 269 -10.33 6.04 9.05
CA ASN A 269 -8.93 6.50 9.01
C ASN A 269 -8.48 6.89 7.59
N VAL A 270 -8.85 6.09 6.58
CA VAL A 270 -8.55 6.41 5.17
C VAL A 270 -9.30 7.67 4.73
N LEU A 271 -10.56 7.83 5.13
CA LEU A 271 -11.36 9.03 4.84
C LEU A 271 -10.76 10.29 5.47
N ARG A 272 -10.23 10.19 6.71
CA ARG A 272 -9.47 11.27 7.37
C ARG A 272 -8.23 11.64 6.56
N LEU A 273 -7.48 10.64 6.10
CA LEU A 273 -6.25 10.82 5.34
C LEU A 273 -6.50 11.47 3.98
N LEU A 274 -7.56 11.05 3.27
CA LEU A 274 -8.01 11.68 2.02
C LEU A 274 -8.35 13.16 2.19
N ARG A 275 -9.14 13.52 3.22
CA ARG A 275 -9.48 14.94 3.50
C ARG A 275 -8.24 15.79 3.76
N GLU A 276 -7.28 15.24 4.49
CA GLU A 276 -6.05 15.97 4.80
C GLU A 276 -5.20 16.18 3.54
N ALA A 277 -5.11 15.17 2.67
CA ALA A 277 -4.44 15.32 1.37
C ALA A 277 -5.14 16.33 0.45
N GLU A 278 -6.48 16.35 0.43
CA GLU A 278 -7.27 17.36 -0.28
C GLU A 278 -6.97 18.78 0.21
N ARG A 279 -6.93 18.96 1.54
CA ARG A 279 -6.60 20.24 2.20
C ARG A 279 -5.18 20.69 1.84
N VAL A 280 -4.20 19.81 1.97
CA VAL A 280 -2.78 20.06 1.66
C VAL A 280 -2.62 20.38 0.18
N GLY A 281 -3.19 19.58 -0.72
CA GLY A 281 -3.12 19.81 -2.16
C GLY A 281 -3.78 21.13 -2.58
N SER A 282 -4.92 21.50 -1.97
CA SER A 282 -5.55 22.79 -2.23
C SER A 282 -4.65 23.96 -1.85
N ARG A 283 -4.06 23.92 -0.64
CA ARG A 283 -3.05 24.89 -0.19
C ARG A 283 -1.86 24.96 -1.15
N LEU A 284 -1.24 23.83 -1.46
CA LEU A 284 -0.04 23.77 -2.28
C LEU A 284 -0.24 24.27 -3.71
N ARG A 285 -1.42 24.06 -4.30
CA ARG A 285 -1.75 24.63 -5.62
C ARG A 285 -1.85 26.15 -5.61
N THR A 286 -2.10 26.78 -4.46
CA THR A 286 -2.07 28.24 -4.30
C THR A 286 -0.66 28.76 -4.01
N GLU A 287 0.16 27.98 -3.33
CA GLU A 287 1.51 28.38 -2.92
C GLU A 287 2.56 28.19 -4.02
N ARG A 288 2.42 27.17 -4.88
CA ARG A 288 3.39 26.88 -5.95
C ARG A 288 2.78 26.35 -7.26
N PRO A 289 3.37 26.70 -8.43
CA PRO A 289 3.01 26.09 -9.70
C PRO A 289 3.33 24.59 -9.71
N PRO A 290 2.80 23.80 -10.68
CA PRO A 290 3.22 22.42 -10.86
C PRO A 290 4.71 22.34 -11.16
N SER A 291 5.39 21.32 -10.65
CA SER A 291 6.80 21.12 -10.95
C SER A 291 7.00 20.73 -12.42
N LEU A 292 8.04 21.31 -13.03
CA LEU A 292 8.51 21.03 -14.39
C LEU A 292 9.88 20.34 -14.38
N ALA A 293 10.36 19.94 -13.21
CA ALA A 293 11.63 19.25 -13.08
C ALA A 293 11.61 17.90 -13.82
N THR A 294 12.75 17.52 -14.38
CA THR A 294 12.96 16.19 -14.97
C THR A 294 13.92 15.39 -14.11
N ILE A 295 13.93 14.07 -14.30
CA ILE A 295 14.87 13.19 -13.59
C ILE A 295 16.32 13.53 -13.92
N GLU A 296 16.65 13.87 -15.16
CA GLU A 296 18.00 14.27 -15.57
C GLU A 296 18.44 15.59 -14.89
N GLN A 297 17.50 16.52 -14.68
CA GLN A 297 17.81 17.77 -13.98
C GLN A 297 18.10 17.56 -12.49
N LEU A 298 17.42 16.59 -11.87
CA LEU A 298 17.49 16.36 -10.44
C LEU A 298 18.49 15.26 -10.07
N ASP A 299 18.73 14.24 -10.89
CA ASP A 299 19.56 13.09 -10.52
C ASP A 299 20.78 12.91 -11.44
N GLY A 300 20.78 13.52 -12.63
CA GLY A 300 21.92 13.55 -13.57
C GLY A 300 21.74 12.69 -14.81
#